data_AF-A0A662YDA5-F1
#
_entry.id   AF-A0A662YDA5-F1
#
_cell.length_a   1.000
_cell.length_b   1.000
_cell.length_c   1.000
_cell.angle_alpha   90.00
_cell.angle_beta   90.00
_cell.angle_gamma   90.00
#
_symmetry.space_group_name_H-M   'P 1'
#
loop_
_entity.id
_entity.type
_entity.pdbx_description
1 polymer ?
#
loop_
_entity_poly.entity_id
_entity_poly.type
_entity_poly.pdbx_seq_one_letter_code
_entity_poly.pdbx_strand_id
1 'polypeptide(L)'
;MGLNLSVARLGSVINNELSPRIAEAANVSTALWAGVLMCAFSGVSVLLVIAVDNRAKQQLPASARKAEDAVAQSIKLSDVKEFRMSFWLLALSAMVIYGCVVPFNSVASSLLIERDYFKTPPSECIRCGQGVYEGNTNCDAIDLDQCPSSPPFAWPLPMLSANCSIDIPTDQWACFVSASSSTLIDKTKINCDDSAWKNGPFTTIYCDKKAEAEARAATPMSIPYLISAIISPFLGLLVDRIGLRAFFLLLAPVTLVVAHTMLAASTLTPFVPLTLLGVAYSVYAAVLWPACPLVVEEHHIGTAYGVVTAAMVNTRDAASYFC
;
A
#
# COMPACT_ATOMS: atom_id res chain seq x y z
N MET A 1 7.08 -13.15 -17.83
CA MET A 1 6.24 -12.57 -16.76
C MET A 1 7.05 -11.86 -15.66
N GLY A 2 8.11 -12.48 -15.13
CA GLY A 2 8.90 -11.89 -14.03
C GLY A 2 9.43 -10.48 -14.26
N LEU A 3 9.90 -10.14 -15.46
CA LEU A 3 10.38 -8.78 -15.79
C LEU A 3 9.26 -7.72 -15.73
N ASN A 4 8.06 -8.04 -16.25
CA ASN A 4 6.91 -7.14 -16.20
C ASN A 4 6.52 -6.85 -14.74
N LEU A 5 6.40 -7.90 -13.94
CA LEU A 5 6.15 -7.78 -12.49
C LEU A 5 7.21 -6.90 -11.82
N SER A 6 8.48 -7.05 -12.18
CA SER A 6 9.57 -6.27 -11.59
C SER A 6 9.43 -4.78 -11.84
N VAL A 7 9.12 -4.39 -13.09
CA VAL A 7 8.87 -2.99 -13.45
C VAL A 7 7.68 -2.42 -12.69
N ALA A 8 6.58 -3.17 -12.61
CA ALA A 8 5.40 -2.76 -11.84
C ALA A 8 5.72 -2.53 -10.36
N ARG A 9 6.54 -3.39 -9.74
CA ARG A 9 6.95 -3.26 -8.33
C ARG A 9 7.86 -2.06 -8.09
N LEU A 10 8.78 -1.76 -9.00
CA LEU A 10 9.59 -0.55 -8.92
C LEU A 10 8.72 0.71 -8.96
N GLY A 11 7.65 0.70 -9.76
CA GLY A 11 6.65 1.78 -9.74
C GLY A 11 6.01 1.97 -8.36
N SER A 12 5.65 0.87 -7.66
CA SER A 12 5.15 0.93 -6.29
C SER A 12 6.18 1.45 -5.28
N VAL A 13 7.46 1.09 -5.43
CA VAL A 13 8.55 1.62 -4.59
C VAL A 13 8.68 3.13 -4.77
N ILE A 14 8.72 3.60 -6.03
CA ILE A 14 8.79 5.03 -6.33
C ILE A 14 7.59 5.76 -5.73
N ASN A 15 6.38 5.20 -5.88
CA ASN A 15 5.18 5.80 -5.30
C ASN A 15 5.26 5.93 -3.77
N ASN A 16 5.74 4.91 -3.07
CA ASN A 16 5.82 4.94 -1.60
C ASN A 16 6.87 5.93 -1.08
N GLU A 17 7.97 6.13 -1.81
CA GLU A 17 9.04 7.05 -1.39
C GLU A 17 8.82 8.49 -1.86
N LEU A 18 8.25 8.67 -3.05
CA LEU A 18 8.13 9.99 -3.69
C LEU A 18 6.84 10.71 -3.31
N SER A 19 5.72 10.00 -3.17
CA SER A 19 4.41 10.63 -2.90
C SER A 19 4.38 11.42 -1.58
N PRO A 20 4.91 10.92 -0.44
CA PRO A 20 4.96 11.70 0.80
C PRO A 20 5.81 12.97 0.65
N ARG A 21 6.96 12.89 -0.04
CA ARG A 21 7.86 14.03 -0.23
C ARG A 21 7.25 15.13 -1.09
N ILE A 22 6.50 14.77 -2.13
CA ILE A 22 5.79 15.75 -2.97
C ILE A 22 4.65 16.40 -2.19
N ALA A 23 3.91 15.62 -1.40
CA ALA A 23 2.81 16.14 -0.58
C ALA A 23 3.30 17.11 0.51
N GLU A 24 4.46 16.83 1.11
CA GLU A 24 5.08 17.70 2.12
C GLU A 24 5.61 19.00 1.50
N ALA A 25 6.33 18.92 0.39
CA ALA A 25 7.02 20.08 -0.20
C ALA A 25 6.09 21.05 -0.93
N ALA A 26 4.99 20.55 -1.49
CA ALA A 26 4.01 21.37 -2.19
C ALA A 26 2.67 21.25 -1.50
N ASN A 27 1.78 20.38 -2.00
CA ASN A 27 0.44 20.11 -1.50
C ASN A 27 -0.05 18.79 -2.14
N VAL A 28 -1.11 18.18 -1.60
CA VAL A 28 -1.77 16.99 -2.18
C VAL A 28 -2.21 17.23 -3.65
N SER A 29 -2.65 18.44 -3.99
CA SER A 29 -3.05 18.82 -5.35
C SER A 29 -1.92 18.63 -6.38
N THR A 30 -0.68 18.95 -6.02
CA THR A 30 0.47 18.79 -6.93
C THR A 30 0.80 17.32 -7.17
N ALA A 31 0.64 16.47 -6.15
CA ALA A 31 0.79 15.01 -6.30
C ALA A 31 -0.27 14.44 -7.26
N LEU A 32 -1.51 14.94 -7.21
CA LEU A 32 -2.56 14.55 -8.16
C LEU A 32 -2.21 14.93 -9.61
N TRP A 33 -1.68 16.13 -9.83
CA TRP A 33 -1.24 16.57 -11.16
C TRP A 33 -0.09 15.71 -11.72
N ALA A 34 0.83 15.25 -10.88
CA ALA A 34 1.85 14.29 -11.30
C ALA A 34 1.21 12.98 -11.81
N GLY A 35 0.17 12.49 -11.12
CA GLY A 35 -0.63 11.35 -11.58
C GLY A 35 -1.33 11.59 -12.92
N VAL A 36 -1.90 12.77 -13.13
CA VAL A 36 -2.52 13.16 -14.42
C VAL A 36 -1.50 13.08 -15.57
N LEU A 37 -0.28 13.60 -15.36
CA LEU A 37 0.78 13.55 -16.37
C LEU A 37 1.21 12.12 -16.70
N MET A 38 1.32 11.26 -15.69
CA MET A 38 1.63 9.83 -15.90
C MET A 38 0.52 9.12 -16.69
N CYS A 39 -0.75 9.39 -16.38
CA CYS A 39 -1.88 8.84 -17.12
C CYS A 39 -1.92 9.33 -18.57
N ALA A 40 -1.63 10.62 -18.81
CA ALA A 40 -1.56 11.18 -20.16
C ALA A 40 -0.44 10.53 -20.98
N PHE A 41 0.74 10.34 -20.39
CA PHE A 41 1.85 9.62 -21.02
C PHE A 41 1.47 8.17 -21.37
N SER A 42 0.81 7.47 -20.44
CA SER A 42 0.27 6.12 -20.70
C SER A 42 -0.72 6.13 -21.87
N GLY A 43 -1.60 7.13 -21.96
CA GLY A 43 -2.54 7.29 -23.08
C GLY A 43 -1.81 7.44 -24.42
N VAL A 44 -0.80 8.29 -24.49
CA VAL A 44 0.04 8.46 -25.71
C VAL A 44 0.73 7.15 -26.07
N SER A 45 1.27 6.43 -25.09
CA SER A 45 1.93 5.14 -25.34
C SER A 45 0.97 4.11 -25.95
N VAL A 46 -0.29 4.06 -25.48
CA VAL A 46 -1.32 3.17 -26.03
C VAL A 46 -1.70 3.57 -27.47
N LEU A 47 -1.80 4.87 -27.77
CA LEU A 47 -2.06 5.33 -29.14
C LEU A 47 -0.94 4.89 -30.11
N LEU A 48 0.31 4.94 -29.67
CA LEU A 48 1.44 4.44 -30.45
C LEU A 48 1.36 2.92 -30.66
N VAL A 49 1.01 2.16 -29.61
CA VAL A 49 0.80 0.70 -29.73
C VAL A 49 -0.31 0.37 -30.71
N ILE A 50 -1.44 1.09 -30.69
CA ILE A 50 -2.54 0.91 -31.65
C ILE A 50 -2.06 1.13 -33.08
N ALA A 51 -1.26 2.17 -33.33
CA ALA A 51 -0.71 2.43 -34.66
C ALA A 51 0.24 1.33 -35.13
N VAL A 52 1.09 0.80 -34.24
CA VAL A 52 2.00 -0.31 -34.52
C VAL A 52 1.24 -1.60 -34.77
N ASP A 53 0.25 -1.93 -33.94
CA ASP A 53 -0.53 -3.16 -34.03
C ASP A 53 -1.39 -3.19 -35.30
N ASN A 54 -2.04 -2.06 -35.65
CA ASN A 54 -2.75 -1.92 -36.93
C ASN A 54 -1.82 -2.11 -38.13
N ARG A 55 -0.59 -1.60 -38.05
CA ARG A 55 0.41 -1.78 -39.11
C ARG A 55 0.86 -3.25 -39.21
N ALA A 56 1.06 -3.93 -38.09
CA ALA A 56 1.39 -5.35 -38.05
C ALA A 56 0.24 -6.22 -38.61
N LYS A 57 -1.00 -5.93 -38.22
CA LYS A 57 -2.20 -6.65 -38.69
C LYS A 57 -2.44 -6.47 -40.19
N GLN A 58 -2.05 -5.33 -40.76
CA GLN A 58 -2.08 -5.12 -42.22
C GLN A 58 -1.00 -5.90 -42.98
N GLN A 59 0.11 -6.27 -42.33
CA GLN A 59 1.18 -7.09 -42.93
C GLN A 59 0.87 -8.58 -42.92
N LEU A 60 -0.10 -9.03 -42.11
CA LEU A 60 -0.54 -10.43 -42.08
C LEU A 60 -1.31 -10.80 -43.35
N PRO A 61 -1.13 -12.04 -43.87
CA PRO A 61 -1.93 -12.53 -44.98
C PRO A 61 -3.42 -12.53 -44.63
N ALA A 62 -4.27 -12.26 -45.64
CA ALA A 62 -5.72 -12.10 -45.44
C ALA A 62 -6.40 -13.32 -44.79
N SER A 63 -5.86 -14.53 -44.98
CA SER A 63 -6.30 -15.76 -44.32
C SER A 63 -6.02 -15.75 -42.82
N ALA A 64 -4.83 -15.32 -42.39
CA ALA A 64 -4.46 -15.20 -40.99
C ALA A 64 -5.32 -14.14 -40.27
N ARG A 65 -5.56 -13.00 -40.93
CA ARG A 65 -6.42 -11.94 -40.37
C ARG A 65 -7.85 -12.42 -40.14
N LYS A 66 -8.44 -13.12 -41.13
CA LYS A 66 -9.79 -13.71 -41.00
C LYS A 66 -9.86 -14.78 -39.91
N ALA A 67 -8.81 -15.59 -39.75
CA ALA A 67 -8.76 -16.61 -38.71
C ALA A 67 -8.73 -15.98 -37.30
N GLU A 68 -7.92 -14.94 -37.11
CA GLU A 68 -7.85 -14.19 -35.84
C GLU A 68 -9.19 -13.54 -35.47
N ASP A 69 -9.83 -12.87 -36.43
CA ASP A 69 -11.13 -12.22 -36.23
C ASP A 69 -12.24 -13.25 -35.92
N ALA A 70 -12.19 -14.43 -36.55
CA ALA A 70 -13.13 -15.52 -36.29
C ALA A 70 -12.97 -16.11 -34.88
N VAL A 71 -11.72 -16.28 -34.41
CA VAL A 71 -11.43 -16.72 -33.03
C VAL A 71 -11.93 -15.67 -32.02
N ALA A 72 -11.70 -14.38 -32.27
CA ALA A 72 -12.19 -13.32 -31.39
C ALA A 72 -13.73 -13.31 -31.26
N GLN A 73 -14.44 -13.62 -32.35
CA GLN A 73 -15.90 -13.71 -32.37
C GLN A 73 -16.46 -14.98 -31.72
N SER A 74 -15.68 -16.06 -31.62
CA SER A 74 -16.15 -17.33 -31.04
C SER A 74 -16.10 -17.38 -29.52
N ILE A 75 -15.38 -16.46 -28.86
CA ILE A 75 -15.25 -16.42 -27.40
C ILE A 75 -16.60 -16.02 -26.78
N LYS A 76 -17.20 -16.92 -25.99
CA LYS A 76 -18.43 -16.64 -25.24
C LYS A 76 -18.16 -16.66 -23.73
N LEU A 77 -18.85 -15.78 -22.99
CA LEU A 77 -18.74 -15.73 -21.53
C LEU A 77 -19.28 -16.99 -20.83
N SER A 78 -20.12 -17.78 -21.51
CA SER A 78 -20.63 -19.06 -21.02
C SER A 78 -19.53 -20.10 -20.80
N ASP A 79 -18.43 -19.99 -21.54
CA ASP A 79 -17.37 -20.99 -21.62
C ASP A 79 -16.59 -21.09 -20.31
N VAL A 80 -16.71 -20.08 -19.44
CA VAL A 80 -16.15 -20.09 -18.07
C VAL A 80 -16.66 -21.28 -17.25
N LYS A 81 -17.90 -21.75 -17.51
CA LYS A 81 -18.48 -22.89 -16.79
C LYS A 81 -17.82 -24.23 -17.13
N GLU A 82 -17.10 -24.29 -18.24
CA GLU A 82 -16.44 -25.51 -18.73
C GLU A 82 -15.02 -25.66 -18.16
N PHE A 83 -14.52 -24.66 -17.43
CA PHE A 83 -13.20 -24.72 -16.83
C PHE A 83 -13.08 -25.82 -15.78
N ARG A 84 -11.96 -26.54 -15.85
CA ARG A 84 -11.63 -27.66 -14.97
C ARG A 84 -11.50 -27.18 -13.52
N MET A 85 -11.74 -28.09 -12.56
CA MET A 85 -11.64 -27.80 -11.12
C MET A 85 -10.27 -27.21 -10.72
N SER A 86 -9.18 -27.62 -11.38
CA SER A 86 -7.84 -27.07 -11.13
C SER A 86 -7.75 -25.56 -11.34
N PHE A 87 -8.48 -25.00 -12.31
CA PHE A 87 -8.56 -23.56 -12.53
C PHE A 87 -9.26 -22.86 -11.36
N TRP A 88 -10.39 -23.41 -10.89
CA TRP A 88 -11.15 -22.82 -9.79
C TRP A 88 -10.39 -22.85 -8.46
N LEU A 89 -9.63 -23.92 -8.20
CA LEU A 89 -8.74 -23.98 -7.05
C LEU A 89 -7.62 -22.92 -7.14
N LEU A 90 -7.04 -22.72 -8.32
CA LEU A 90 -6.05 -21.67 -8.55
C LEU A 90 -6.65 -20.28 -8.34
N ALA A 91 -7.83 -20.01 -8.91
CA ALA A 91 -8.55 -18.75 -8.76
C ALA A 91 -8.91 -18.47 -7.30
N LEU A 92 -9.40 -19.48 -6.55
CA LEU A 92 -9.70 -19.38 -5.13
C LEU A 92 -8.43 -19.05 -4.31
N SER A 93 -7.33 -19.75 -4.57
CA SER A 93 -6.06 -19.48 -3.88
C SER A 93 -5.56 -18.05 -4.13
N ALA A 94 -5.74 -17.56 -5.37
CA ALA A 94 -5.37 -16.21 -5.74
C ALA A 94 -6.27 -15.16 -5.09
N MET A 95 -7.57 -15.42 -5.05
CA MET A 95 -8.54 -14.58 -4.35
C MET A 95 -8.18 -14.44 -2.87
N VAL A 96 -7.88 -15.53 -2.18
CA VAL A 96 -7.51 -15.49 -0.75
C VAL A 96 -6.19 -14.73 -0.54
N ILE A 97 -5.13 -15.07 -1.29
CA ILE A 97 -3.81 -14.47 -1.08
C ILE A 97 -3.81 -12.98 -1.41
N TYR A 98 -4.36 -12.58 -2.56
CA TYR A 98 -4.45 -11.17 -2.92
C TYR A 98 -5.46 -10.42 -2.04
N GLY A 99 -6.52 -11.09 -1.59
CA GLY A 99 -7.47 -10.57 -0.61
C GLY A 99 -6.83 -10.26 0.75
N CYS A 100 -5.73 -10.92 1.12
CA CYS A 100 -4.97 -10.53 2.32
C CYS A 100 -3.92 -9.46 2.00
N VAL A 101 -3.14 -9.64 0.93
CA VAL A 101 -1.98 -8.78 0.63
C VAL A 101 -2.40 -7.37 0.22
N VAL A 102 -3.45 -7.21 -0.58
CA VAL A 102 -3.86 -5.89 -1.09
C VAL A 102 -4.38 -5.00 0.05
N PRO A 103 -5.35 -5.43 0.88
CA PRO A 103 -5.78 -4.62 2.02
C PRO A 103 -4.66 -4.35 3.01
N PHE A 104 -3.83 -5.36 3.31
CA PHE A 104 -2.64 -5.17 4.17
C PHE A 104 -1.76 -4.03 3.65
N ASN A 105 -1.42 -4.02 2.36
CA ASN A 105 -0.61 -2.95 1.78
C ASN A 105 -1.26 -1.56 1.85
N SER A 106 -2.59 -1.48 1.91
CA SER A 106 -3.32 -0.23 2.06
C SER A 106 -3.32 0.30 3.51
N VAL A 107 -3.32 -0.58 4.52
CA VAL A 107 -3.41 -0.18 5.94
C VAL A 107 -2.09 -0.27 6.70
N ALA A 108 -1.09 -0.97 6.16
CA ALA A 108 0.10 -1.32 6.91
C ALA A 108 0.98 -0.12 7.29
N SER A 109 1.01 0.96 6.52
CA SER A 109 1.72 2.19 6.92
C SER A 109 1.13 2.75 8.22
N SER A 110 -0.19 2.86 8.32
CA SER A 110 -0.90 3.30 9.54
C SER A 110 -0.65 2.35 10.71
N LEU A 111 -0.67 1.03 10.48
CA LEU A 111 -0.33 0.05 11.52
C LEU A 111 1.12 0.21 12.04
N LEU A 112 2.07 0.47 11.14
CA LEU A 112 3.48 0.68 11.51
C LEU A 112 3.67 2.00 12.28
N ILE A 113 2.90 3.04 11.96
CA ILE A 113 2.92 4.31 12.72
C ILE A 113 2.57 4.02 14.17
N GLU A 114 1.43 3.40 14.45
CA GLU A 114 0.98 3.16 15.83
C GLU A 114 1.88 2.19 16.59
N ARG A 115 2.46 1.20 15.90
CA ARG A 115 3.29 0.16 16.51
C ARG A 115 4.74 0.60 16.75
N ASP A 116 5.35 1.30 15.79
CA ASP A 116 6.81 1.48 15.75
C ASP A 116 7.29 2.93 15.66
N TYR A 117 6.53 3.84 15.03
CA TYR A 117 7.07 5.15 14.64
C TYR A 117 6.41 6.37 15.33
N PHE A 118 5.20 6.23 15.86
CA PHE A 118 4.46 7.28 16.59
C PHE A 118 3.63 6.67 17.73
N LYS A 119 4.33 5.95 18.61
CA LYS A 119 3.74 5.23 19.75
C LYS A 119 3.14 6.18 20.78
N THR A 120 2.10 5.73 21.48
CA THR A 120 1.56 6.52 22.59
C THR A 120 2.63 6.64 23.70
N PRO A 121 3.02 7.86 24.12
CA PRO A 121 3.99 8.05 25.18
C PRO A 121 3.43 7.61 26.55
N PRO A 122 4.29 7.46 27.57
CA PRO A 122 3.86 7.21 28.95
C PRO A 122 2.87 8.26 29.44
N SER A 123 1.99 7.91 30.37
CA SER A 123 0.89 8.77 30.86
C SER A 123 1.32 10.15 31.33
N GLU A 124 2.54 10.25 31.87
CA GLU A 124 3.10 11.49 32.42
C GLU A 124 3.60 12.46 31.33
N CYS A 125 3.70 12.00 30.08
CA CYS A 125 4.26 12.72 28.94
C CYS A 125 3.26 12.91 27.79
N ILE A 126 1.96 12.60 28.00
CA ILE A 126 0.96 12.62 26.92
C ILE A 126 0.64 14.06 26.47
N ARG A 127 0.76 15.06 27.35
CA ARG A 127 0.28 16.42 27.09
C ARG A 127 1.23 17.48 27.61
N CYS A 128 1.35 18.58 26.86
CA CYS A 128 2.03 19.78 27.34
C CYS A 128 1.26 20.39 28.51
N GLY A 129 1.97 20.96 29.49
CA GLY A 129 1.38 21.58 30.68
C GLY A 129 0.83 20.61 31.74
N GLN A 130 0.96 19.29 31.55
CA GLN A 130 0.56 18.27 32.53
C GLN A 130 1.70 17.26 32.76
N GLY A 131 1.70 16.60 33.92
CA GLY A 131 2.71 15.60 34.26
C GLY A 131 4.11 16.19 34.28
N VAL A 132 5.05 15.58 33.56
CA VAL A 132 6.46 16.04 33.47
C VAL A 132 6.57 17.42 32.81
N TYR A 133 5.59 17.80 31.97
CA TYR A 133 5.54 19.10 31.30
C TYR A 133 4.81 20.18 32.13
N GLU A 134 4.60 19.97 33.43
CA GLU A 134 4.02 20.99 34.30
C GLU A 134 4.81 22.31 34.21
N GLY A 135 4.10 23.41 33.94
CA GLY A 135 4.71 24.73 33.74
C GLY A 135 5.33 24.97 32.35
N ASN A 136 5.40 23.97 31.48
CA ASN A 136 5.83 24.12 30.08
C ASN A 136 4.69 23.81 29.10
N THR A 137 4.14 24.86 28.48
CA THR A 137 3.00 24.75 27.57
C THR A 137 3.38 24.36 26.14
N ASN A 138 4.66 24.48 25.78
CA ASN A 138 5.16 24.22 24.43
C ASN A 138 5.89 22.87 24.32
N CYS A 139 6.15 22.20 25.44
CA CYS A 139 6.94 20.97 25.50
C CYS A 139 8.38 21.09 24.96
N ASP A 140 8.95 22.29 24.91
CA ASP A 140 10.28 22.55 24.32
C ASP A 140 11.45 22.07 25.19
N ALA A 141 11.24 21.91 26.50
CA ALA A 141 12.25 21.43 27.44
C ALA A 141 11.97 19.96 27.74
N ILE A 142 12.55 19.07 26.93
CA ILE A 142 12.46 17.63 27.13
C ILE A 142 13.52 17.25 28.16
N ASP A 143 13.10 16.89 29.37
CA ASP A 143 13.96 16.07 30.24
C ASP A 143 13.94 14.64 29.69
N LEU A 144 14.97 14.31 28.90
CA LEU A 144 15.11 13.00 28.23
C LEU A 144 15.18 11.83 29.23
N ASP A 145 15.44 12.11 30.51
CA ASP A 145 15.48 11.11 31.57
C ASP A 145 14.07 10.67 32.01
N GLN A 146 13.04 11.49 31.78
CA GLN A 146 11.65 11.23 32.21
C GLN A 146 10.69 10.96 31.05
N CYS A 147 10.86 11.65 29.91
CA CYS A 147 10.02 11.45 28.74
C CYS A 147 10.85 10.94 27.55
N PRO A 148 10.40 9.86 26.86
CA PRO A 148 11.14 9.32 25.73
C PRO A 148 11.08 10.27 24.54
N SER A 149 12.09 10.22 23.67
CA SER A 149 12.17 11.06 22.49
C SER A 149 11.04 10.77 21.48
N SER A 150 10.64 11.82 20.76
CA SER A 150 9.77 11.75 19.59
C SER A 150 10.60 12.09 18.34
N PRO A 151 10.87 11.13 17.43
CA PRO A 151 10.40 9.73 17.39
C PRO A 151 11.14 8.77 18.35
N PRO A 152 10.62 7.54 18.63
CA PRO A 152 9.45 6.88 18.03
C PRO A 152 8.12 7.07 18.78
N PHE A 153 8.11 7.82 19.89
CA PHE A 153 6.87 8.16 20.58
C PHE A 153 6.22 9.39 19.97
N ALA A 154 4.90 9.51 20.12
CA ALA A 154 4.16 10.67 19.67
C ALA A 154 4.59 11.92 20.43
N TRP A 155 4.62 13.05 19.74
CA TRP A 155 4.79 14.34 20.39
C TRP A 155 3.61 14.61 21.34
N PRO A 156 3.83 15.20 22.53
CA PRO A 156 2.75 15.49 23.46
C PRO A 156 1.67 16.38 22.84
N LEU A 157 0.41 16.15 23.21
CA LEU A 157 -0.72 16.91 22.69
C LEU A 157 -0.75 18.34 23.28
N PRO A 158 -1.14 19.35 22.49
CA PRO A 158 -1.27 20.72 22.97
C PRO A 158 -2.49 20.89 23.87
N MET A 159 -2.49 21.98 24.66
CA MET A 159 -3.62 22.35 25.51
C MET A 159 -4.68 23.16 24.75
N LEU A 160 -5.42 22.48 23.88
CA LEU A 160 -6.57 23.07 23.17
C LEU A 160 -7.89 22.47 23.66
N SER A 161 -8.96 23.27 23.63
CA SER A 161 -10.31 22.81 23.94
C SER A 161 -10.85 21.88 22.85
N ALA A 162 -11.45 20.76 23.24
CA ALA A 162 -12.11 19.82 22.31
C ALA A 162 -13.35 20.41 21.60
N ASN A 163 -13.95 21.46 22.18
CA ASN A 163 -15.20 22.06 21.69
C ASN A 163 -14.97 23.29 20.80
N CYS A 164 -13.73 23.63 20.49
CA CYS A 164 -13.41 24.79 19.68
C CYS A 164 -13.41 24.44 18.18
N SER A 165 -13.92 25.33 17.34
CA SER A 165 -13.75 25.25 15.88
C SER A 165 -12.50 26.02 15.49
N ILE A 166 -11.62 25.39 14.72
CA ILE A 166 -10.36 25.97 14.24
C ILE A 166 -10.42 25.94 12.72
N ASP A 167 -10.69 27.10 12.11
CA ASP A 167 -10.81 27.24 10.65
C ASP A 167 -9.57 27.92 10.07
N ILE A 168 -8.91 28.77 10.86
CA ILE A 168 -7.62 29.38 10.51
C ILE A 168 -6.58 29.14 11.61
N PRO A 169 -5.26 29.17 11.29
CA PRO A 169 -4.21 28.87 12.26
C PRO A 169 -4.27 29.70 13.55
N THR A 170 -4.69 30.95 13.46
CA THR A 170 -4.74 31.86 14.61
C THR A 170 -5.87 31.59 15.60
N ASP A 171 -6.92 30.85 15.21
CA ASP A 171 -8.04 30.53 16.10
C ASP A 171 -7.58 29.72 17.31
N GLN A 172 -6.47 28.99 17.17
CA GLN A 172 -5.90 28.19 18.26
C GLN A 172 -5.51 29.02 19.49
N TRP A 173 -5.19 30.31 19.33
CA TRP A 173 -4.94 31.22 20.47
C TRP A 173 -6.19 31.40 21.33
N ALA A 174 -7.37 31.49 20.72
CA ALA A 174 -8.63 31.60 21.43
C ALA A 174 -9.10 30.24 21.98
N CYS A 175 -8.67 29.14 21.36
CA CYS A 175 -8.98 27.77 21.78
C CYS A 175 -8.06 27.22 22.87
N PHE A 176 -7.00 27.95 23.23
CA PHE A 176 -6.06 27.54 24.27
C PHE A 176 -6.72 27.50 25.65
N VAL A 177 -6.49 26.42 26.40
CA VAL A 177 -7.08 26.21 27.73
C VAL A 177 -6.02 25.85 28.77
N SER A 178 -6.31 26.08 30.05
CA SER A 178 -5.44 25.65 31.14
C SER A 178 -5.54 24.15 31.40
N ALA A 179 -4.52 23.58 32.05
CA ALA A 179 -4.43 22.18 32.42
C ALA A 179 -5.60 21.68 33.33
N SER A 180 -6.34 22.59 33.96
CA SER A 180 -7.51 22.30 34.81
C SER A 180 -8.83 22.15 34.04
N SER A 181 -8.81 22.33 32.70
CA SER A 181 -10.00 22.17 31.87
C SER A 181 -10.40 20.70 31.71
N SER A 182 -11.69 20.40 31.85
CA SER A 182 -12.23 19.04 31.72
C SER A 182 -12.42 18.58 30.26
N THR A 183 -12.21 19.46 29.27
CA THR A 183 -12.45 19.17 27.85
C THR A 183 -11.23 19.50 26.99
N LEU A 184 -10.19 18.68 27.09
CA LEU A 184 -8.98 18.78 26.26
C LEU A 184 -9.13 18.02 24.95
N ILE A 185 -8.50 18.54 23.89
CA ILE A 185 -8.51 17.94 22.57
C ILE A 185 -7.87 16.55 22.56
N ASP A 186 -8.44 15.62 21.80
CA ASP A 186 -7.85 14.30 21.56
C ASP A 186 -7.05 14.28 20.25
N LYS A 187 -6.08 13.35 20.14
CA LYS A 187 -5.30 13.15 18.92
C LYS A 187 -6.15 12.97 17.66
N THR A 188 -7.35 12.38 17.78
CA THR A 188 -8.29 12.15 16.67
C THR A 188 -8.92 13.43 16.10
N LYS A 189 -8.88 14.53 16.85
CA LYS A 189 -9.44 15.83 16.43
C LYS A 189 -8.41 16.73 15.76
N ILE A 190 -7.13 16.36 15.78
CA ILE A 190 -6.05 17.13 15.15
C ILE A 190 -5.87 16.65 13.70
N ASN A 191 -6.29 17.47 12.74
CA ASN A 191 -6.18 17.15 11.32
C ASN A 191 -4.95 17.83 10.69
N CYS A 192 -3.79 17.16 10.71
CA CYS A 192 -2.54 17.72 10.17
C CYS A 192 -2.49 17.91 8.64
N ASP A 193 -3.49 17.41 7.91
CA ASP A 193 -3.62 17.68 6.46
C ASP A 193 -4.25 19.06 6.19
N ASP A 194 -4.94 19.62 7.19
CA ASP A 194 -5.56 20.93 7.10
C ASP A 194 -4.57 22.02 7.53
N SER A 195 -4.49 23.08 6.72
CA SER A 195 -3.62 24.23 6.95
C SER A 195 -3.82 24.92 8.30
N ALA A 196 -5.04 24.89 8.86
CA ALA A 196 -5.36 25.48 10.16
C ALA A 196 -4.67 24.76 11.32
N TRP A 197 -4.42 23.45 11.17
CA TRP A 197 -3.70 22.64 12.15
C TRP A 197 -2.21 22.53 11.82
N LYS A 198 -1.87 22.33 10.55
CA LYS A 198 -0.48 22.20 10.10
C LYS A 198 0.36 23.43 10.45
N ASN A 199 -0.19 24.63 10.22
CA ASN A 199 0.51 25.90 10.45
C ASN A 199 0.09 26.60 11.76
N GLY A 200 -0.61 25.89 12.65
CA GLY A 200 -1.10 26.43 13.90
C GLY A 200 0.00 26.64 14.94
N PRO A 201 -0.11 27.66 15.81
CA PRO A 201 0.93 28.01 16.79
C PRO A 201 1.19 26.91 17.83
N PHE A 202 0.19 26.07 18.15
CA PHE A 202 0.32 25.01 19.16
C PHE A 202 0.42 23.60 18.56
N THR A 203 -0.05 23.41 17.32
CA THR A 203 -0.14 22.09 16.69
C THR A 203 0.95 21.83 15.64
N THR A 204 1.70 22.86 15.21
CA THR A 204 2.74 22.74 14.18
C THR A 204 3.78 21.68 14.53
N ILE A 205 4.36 21.71 15.74
CA ILE A 205 5.38 20.73 16.15
C ILE A 205 4.81 19.31 16.18
N TYR A 206 3.58 19.15 16.68
CA TYR A 206 2.90 17.86 16.69
C TYR A 206 2.70 17.33 15.26
N CYS A 207 2.24 18.18 14.35
CA CYS A 207 2.02 17.81 12.96
C CYS A 207 3.32 17.52 12.21
N ASP A 208 4.38 18.28 12.45
CA ASP A 208 5.70 18.03 11.87
C ASP A 208 6.28 16.69 12.34
N LYS A 209 6.16 16.39 13.64
CA LYS A 209 6.60 15.11 14.21
C LYS A 209 5.76 13.94 13.73
N LYS A 210 4.45 14.14 13.54
CA LYS A 210 3.56 13.13 12.96
C LYS A 210 3.91 12.88 11.49
N ALA A 211 4.13 13.92 10.71
CA ALA A 211 4.54 13.80 9.30
C ALA A 211 5.90 13.11 9.16
N GLU A 212 6.86 13.43 10.04
CA GLU A 212 8.17 12.74 10.09
C GLU A 212 7.99 11.24 10.38
N ALA A 213 7.10 10.87 11.30
CA ALA A 213 6.80 9.48 11.62
C ALA A 213 6.07 8.75 10.49
N GLU A 214 5.10 9.40 9.85
CA GLU A 214 4.39 8.90 8.67
C GLU A 214 5.36 8.59 7.51
N ALA A 215 6.28 9.51 7.22
CA ALA A 215 7.31 9.30 6.21
C ALA A 215 8.23 8.13 6.55
N ARG A 216 8.66 8.00 7.82
CA ARG A 216 9.50 6.88 8.27
C ARG A 216 8.77 5.53 8.27
N ALA A 217 7.46 5.50 8.50
CA ALA A 217 6.64 4.30 8.45
C ALA A 217 6.30 3.85 7.02
N ALA A 218 6.30 4.78 6.06
CA ALA A 218 6.13 4.48 4.64
C ALA A 218 7.34 3.75 4.04
N THR A 219 8.57 4.06 4.50
CA THR A 219 9.80 3.46 3.95
C THR A 219 9.83 1.93 4.08
N PRO A 220 9.53 1.28 5.22
CA PRO A 220 9.46 -0.17 5.30
C PRO A 220 8.46 -0.81 4.31
N MET A 221 7.39 -0.11 3.95
CA MET A 221 6.39 -0.61 2.99
C MET A 221 6.93 -0.74 1.57
N SER A 222 8.07 -0.11 1.24
CA SER A 222 8.75 -0.32 -0.05
C SER A 222 9.54 -1.64 -0.09
N ILE A 223 9.86 -2.25 1.05
CA ILE A 223 10.68 -3.48 1.14
C ILE A 223 10.05 -4.68 0.41
N PRO A 224 8.76 -5.05 0.65
CA PRO A 224 8.19 -6.21 -0.03
C PRO A 224 8.21 -6.03 -1.55
N TYR A 225 8.00 -4.80 -2.03
CA TYR A 225 8.03 -4.46 -3.44
C TYR A 225 9.45 -4.50 -4.01
N LEU A 226 10.45 -3.98 -3.29
CA LEU A 226 11.85 -4.01 -3.72
C LEU A 226 12.38 -5.45 -3.81
N ILE A 227 12.13 -6.24 -2.76
CA ILE A 227 12.45 -7.68 -2.75
C ILE A 227 11.78 -8.35 -3.94
N SER A 228 10.51 -8.06 -4.21
CA SER A 228 9.81 -8.61 -5.37
C SER A 228 10.37 -8.14 -6.71
N ALA A 229 10.76 -6.88 -6.85
CA ALA A 229 11.38 -6.37 -8.07
C ALA A 229 12.70 -7.08 -8.39
N ILE A 230 13.49 -7.39 -7.36
CA ILE A 230 14.80 -8.02 -7.53
C ILE A 230 14.66 -9.54 -7.71
N ILE A 231 13.82 -10.19 -6.92
CA ILE A 231 13.75 -11.66 -6.84
C ILE A 231 12.83 -12.27 -7.93
N SER A 232 11.75 -11.60 -8.32
CA SER A 232 10.79 -12.12 -9.32
C SER A 232 11.39 -12.58 -10.66
N PRO A 233 12.38 -11.91 -11.29
CA PRO A 233 12.94 -12.38 -12.55
C PRO A 233 13.72 -13.69 -12.36
N PHE A 234 14.48 -13.83 -11.26
CA PHE A 234 15.23 -15.05 -10.97
C PHE A 234 14.33 -16.21 -10.57
N LEU A 235 13.34 -15.97 -9.70
CA LEU A 235 12.37 -16.98 -9.31
C LEU A 235 11.50 -17.43 -10.47
N GLY A 236 11.09 -16.52 -11.36
CA GLY A 236 10.38 -16.89 -12.59
C GLY A 236 11.18 -17.87 -13.43
N LEU A 237 12.45 -17.56 -13.70
CA LEU A 237 13.35 -18.45 -14.45
C LEU A 237 13.58 -19.79 -13.73
N LEU A 238 13.70 -19.77 -12.41
CA LEU A 238 13.91 -20.97 -11.60
C LEU A 238 12.69 -21.91 -11.67
N VAL A 239 11.49 -21.37 -11.44
CA VAL A 239 10.22 -22.11 -11.48
C VAL A 239 9.98 -22.66 -12.89
N ASP A 240 10.27 -21.88 -13.92
CA ASP A 240 10.12 -22.31 -15.31
C ASP A 240 11.08 -23.45 -15.69
N ARG A 241 12.25 -23.56 -15.04
CA ARG A 241 13.21 -24.67 -15.28
C ARG A 241 12.95 -25.92 -14.44
N ILE A 242 12.67 -25.76 -13.15
CA ILE A 242 12.52 -26.89 -12.22
C ILE A 242 11.15 -27.57 -12.37
N GLY A 243 10.12 -26.83 -12.79
CA GLY A 243 8.74 -27.28 -12.61
C GLY A 243 8.35 -27.23 -11.12
N LEU A 244 7.41 -28.06 -10.67
CA LEU A 244 6.89 -28.09 -9.28
C LEU A 244 6.07 -26.85 -8.84
N ARG A 245 5.32 -26.27 -9.77
CA ARG A 245 4.45 -25.10 -9.52
C ARG A 245 3.53 -25.27 -8.30
N ALA A 246 2.95 -26.46 -8.11
CA ALA A 246 2.08 -26.73 -6.96
C ALA A 246 2.80 -26.59 -5.59
N PHE A 247 4.07 -27.00 -5.50
CA PHE A 247 4.85 -26.88 -4.27
C PHE A 247 5.13 -25.42 -3.93
N PHE A 248 5.56 -24.62 -4.92
CA PHE A 248 5.79 -23.18 -4.72
C PHE A 248 4.49 -22.41 -4.40
N LEU A 249 3.36 -22.81 -5.00
CA LEU A 249 2.03 -22.27 -4.66
C LEU A 249 1.62 -22.58 -3.21
N LEU A 250 2.06 -23.70 -2.64
CA LEU A 250 1.83 -24.03 -1.22
C LEU A 250 2.78 -23.29 -0.28
N LEU A 251 4.05 -23.14 -0.67
CA LEU A 251 5.07 -22.50 0.18
C LEU A 251 4.78 -21.01 0.42
N ALA A 252 4.26 -20.31 -0.60
CA ALA A 252 3.94 -18.89 -0.50
C ALA A 252 2.94 -18.54 0.63
N PRO A 253 1.72 -19.12 0.69
CA PRO A 253 0.77 -18.82 1.76
C PRO A 253 1.27 -19.22 3.15
N VAL A 254 2.02 -20.33 3.28
CA VAL A 254 2.65 -20.70 4.56
C VAL A 254 3.62 -19.60 5.03
N THR A 255 4.44 -19.08 4.12
CA THR A 255 5.38 -18.00 4.43
C THR A 255 4.63 -16.69 4.75
N LEU A 256 3.52 -16.40 4.06
CA LEU A 256 2.66 -15.26 4.39
C LEU A 256 2.08 -15.35 5.82
N VAL A 257 1.60 -16.52 6.24
CA VAL A 257 1.08 -16.74 7.60
C VAL A 257 2.18 -16.50 8.63
N VAL A 258 3.39 -17.01 8.40
CA VAL A 258 4.54 -16.75 9.28
C VAL A 258 4.86 -15.26 9.35
N ALA A 259 4.89 -14.56 8.22
CA ALA A 259 5.17 -13.12 8.19
C ALA A 259 4.12 -12.29 8.97
N HIS A 260 2.82 -12.58 8.80
CA HIS A 260 1.75 -11.86 9.49
C HIS A 260 1.72 -12.17 10.99
N THR A 261 1.93 -13.43 11.38
CA THR A 261 1.99 -13.81 12.79
C THR A 261 3.19 -13.16 13.49
N MET A 262 4.35 -13.07 12.82
CA MET A 262 5.49 -12.30 13.33
C MET A 262 5.14 -10.82 13.51
N LEU A 263 4.46 -10.20 12.53
CA LEU A 263 4.07 -8.79 12.65
C LEU A 263 3.06 -8.54 13.79
N ALA A 264 2.16 -9.49 14.03
CA ALA A 264 1.10 -9.39 15.04
C ALA A 264 1.56 -9.71 16.47
N ALA A 265 2.40 -10.74 16.65
CA ALA A 265 2.71 -11.29 17.96
C ALA A 265 4.12 -10.96 18.47
N SER A 266 4.97 -10.34 17.66
CA SER A 266 6.35 -10.04 18.05
C SER A 266 6.63 -8.55 18.16
N THR A 267 7.53 -8.20 19.07
CA THR A 267 8.16 -6.87 19.16
C THR A 267 9.37 -6.74 18.22
N LEU A 268 9.54 -7.69 17.30
CA LEU A 268 10.61 -7.64 16.32
C LEU A 268 10.39 -6.46 15.37
N THR A 269 11.50 -5.88 14.94
CA THR A 269 11.48 -4.80 13.95
C THR A 269 10.71 -5.22 12.70
N PRO A 270 9.94 -4.31 12.05
CA PRO A 270 9.10 -4.64 10.91
C PRO A 270 9.87 -5.18 9.69
N PHE A 271 11.17 -4.94 9.61
CA PHE A 271 12.02 -5.35 8.49
C PHE A 271 11.96 -6.87 8.22
N VAL A 272 12.04 -7.70 9.26
CA VAL A 272 12.05 -9.17 9.10
C VAL A 272 10.73 -9.70 8.50
N PRO A 273 9.55 -9.44 9.09
CA PRO A 273 8.29 -9.91 8.50
C PRO A 273 8.03 -9.31 7.11
N LEU A 274 8.42 -8.06 6.84
CA LEU A 274 8.25 -7.44 5.52
C LEU A 274 9.17 -8.05 4.44
N THR A 275 10.38 -8.46 4.79
CA THR A 275 11.24 -9.21 3.84
C THR A 275 10.66 -10.58 3.51
N LEU A 276 10.17 -11.32 4.51
CA LEU A 276 9.47 -12.60 4.33
C LEU A 276 8.22 -12.44 3.45
N LEU A 277 7.45 -11.37 3.68
CA LEU A 277 6.29 -11.02 2.86
C LEU A 277 6.69 -10.79 1.39
N GLY A 278 7.77 -10.05 1.15
CA GLY A 278 8.32 -9.83 -0.20
C GLY A 278 8.73 -11.12 -0.91
N VAL A 279 9.41 -12.03 -0.21
CA VAL A 279 9.79 -13.34 -0.76
C VAL A 279 8.55 -14.17 -1.10
N ALA A 280 7.61 -14.28 -0.16
CA ALA A 280 6.36 -15.03 -0.36
C ALA A 280 5.56 -14.50 -1.56
N TYR A 281 5.46 -13.17 -1.66
CA TYR A 281 4.79 -12.50 -2.77
C TYR A 281 5.46 -12.81 -4.12
N SER A 282 6.79 -12.80 -4.16
CA SER A 282 7.59 -13.11 -5.36
C SER A 282 7.41 -14.54 -5.83
N VAL A 283 7.46 -15.50 -4.89
CA VAL A 283 7.22 -16.92 -5.17
C VAL A 283 5.81 -17.10 -5.73
N TYR A 284 4.81 -16.48 -5.12
CA TYR A 284 3.43 -16.60 -5.57
C TYR A 284 3.22 -16.01 -6.98
N ALA A 285 3.71 -14.79 -7.21
CA ALA A 285 3.56 -14.10 -8.49
C ALA A 285 4.31 -14.80 -9.63
N ALA A 286 5.46 -15.41 -9.34
CA ALA A 286 6.25 -16.18 -10.30
C ALA A 286 5.52 -17.45 -10.78
N VAL A 287 4.59 -17.99 -9.99
CA VAL A 287 3.95 -19.29 -10.28
C VAL A 287 2.50 -19.14 -10.74
N LEU A 288 1.73 -18.24 -10.12
CA LEU A 288 0.30 -18.11 -10.36
C LEU A 288 -0.01 -17.79 -11.84
N TRP A 289 0.56 -16.69 -12.35
CA TRP A 289 0.22 -16.20 -13.69
C TRP A 289 0.64 -17.17 -14.80
N PRO A 290 1.85 -17.78 -14.75
CA PRO A 290 2.21 -18.82 -15.69
C PRO A 290 1.36 -20.10 -15.57
N ALA A 291 0.76 -20.39 -14.41
CA ALA A 291 -0.07 -21.58 -14.22
C ALA A 291 -1.45 -21.46 -14.87
N CYS A 292 -2.02 -20.25 -14.97
CA CYS A 292 -3.31 -20.01 -15.61
C CYS A 292 -3.44 -20.61 -17.03
N PRO A 293 -2.55 -20.31 -18.00
CA PRO A 293 -2.65 -20.85 -19.36
C PRO A 293 -2.37 -22.36 -19.45
N LEU A 294 -1.88 -23.01 -18.38
CA LEU A 294 -1.68 -24.46 -18.37
C LEU A 294 -2.94 -25.25 -17.98
N VAL A 295 -3.92 -24.59 -17.36
CA VAL A 295 -5.13 -25.23 -16.83
C VAL A 295 -6.38 -24.92 -17.66
N VAL A 296 -6.25 -24.08 -18.69
CA VAL A 296 -7.30 -23.72 -19.64
C VAL A 296 -6.81 -23.91 -21.07
N GLU A 297 -7.74 -24.05 -22.01
CA GLU A 297 -7.42 -24.17 -23.43
C GLU A 297 -6.96 -22.82 -24.02
N GLU A 298 -6.14 -22.86 -25.08
CA GLU A 298 -5.48 -21.66 -25.65
C GLU A 298 -6.45 -20.55 -26.03
N HIS A 299 -7.63 -20.92 -26.53
CA HIS A 299 -8.66 -19.98 -26.96
C HIS A 299 -9.40 -19.30 -25.79
N HIS A 300 -9.27 -19.81 -24.56
CA HIS A 300 -9.91 -19.26 -23.36
C HIS A 300 -8.95 -18.54 -22.41
N ILE A 301 -7.66 -18.44 -22.74
CA ILE A 301 -6.64 -17.84 -21.86
C ILE A 301 -7.03 -16.42 -21.43
N GLY A 302 -7.54 -15.59 -22.36
CA GLY A 302 -7.97 -14.23 -22.06
C GLY A 302 -9.11 -14.18 -21.04
N THR A 303 -10.14 -15.01 -21.24
CA THR A 303 -11.28 -15.14 -20.31
C THR A 303 -10.83 -15.64 -18.94
N ALA A 304 -9.90 -16.60 -18.90
CA ALA A 304 -9.34 -17.14 -17.66
C ALA A 304 -8.60 -16.08 -16.84
N TYR A 305 -7.74 -15.27 -17.48
CA TYR A 305 -7.10 -14.13 -16.81
C TYR A 305 -8.12 -13.09 -16.35
N GLY A 306 -9.16 -12.82 -17.14
CA GLY A 306 -10.25 -11.92 -16.76
C GLY A 306 -11.00 -12.39 -15.50
N VAL A 307 -11.36 -13.67 -15.42
CA VAL A 307 -12.04 -14.25 -14.25
C VAL A 307 -11.15 -14.22 -13.01
N VAL A 308 -9.88 -14.63 -13.13
CA VAL A 308 -8.93 -14.60 -12.01
C VAL A 308 -8.73 -13.17 -11.50
N THR A 309 -8.57 -12.21 -12.41
CA THR A 309 -8.41 -10.79 -12.05
C THR A 309 -9.67 -10.22 -11.41
N ALA A 310 -10.85 -10.50 -11.96
CA ALA A 310 -12.12 -10.05 -11.41
C ALA A 310 -12.36 -10.62 -9.99
N ALA A 311 -12.02 -11.89 -9.77
CA ALA A 311 -12.10 -12.50 -8.44
C ALA A 311 -11.20 -11.78 -7.43
N MET A 312 -9.98 -11.39 -7.81
CA MET A 312 -9.08 -10.60 -6.96
C MET A 312 -9.62 -9.20 -6.66
N VAL A 313 -10.18 -8.51 -7.66
CA VAL A 313 -10.67 -7.13 -7.50
C VAL A 313 -11.92 -7.09 -6.61
N ASN A 314 -12.88 -7.99 -6.80
CA ASN A 314 -14.09 -8.02 -5.97
C ASN A 314 -13.79 -8.25 -4.48
N THR A 315 -12.73 -9.00 -4.15
CA THR A 315 -12.30 -9.15 -2.76
C THR A 315 -11.68 -7.90 -2.15
N ARG A 316 -11.07 -7.03 -2.96
CA ARG A 316 -10.54 -5.74 -2.48
C ARG A 316 -11.69 -4.88 -1.96
N ASP A 317 -12.77 -4.78 -2.73
CA ASP A 317 -13.94 -3.99 -2.34
C ASP A 317 -14.63 -4.60 -1.12
N ALA A 318 -14.81 -5.92 -1.09
CA ALA A 318 -15.39 -6.63 0.06
C ALA A 318 -14.57 -6.46 1.35
N ALA A 319 -13.24 -6.56 1.28
CA ALA A 319 -12.36 -6.40 2.44
C ALA A 319 -12.30 -4.95 2.95
N SER A 320 -12.51 -3.97 2.07
CA SER A 320 -12.56 -2.55 2.44
C SER A 320 -13.78 -2.19 3.30
N TYR A 321 -14.78 -3.08 3.40
CA TYR A 321 -15.93 -2.91 4.31
C TYR A 321 -15.70 -3.49 5.72
N PHE A 322 -14.64 -4.27 5.93
CA PHE A 322 -14.37 -4.96 7.20
C PHE A 322 -13.23 -4.35 8.03
N CYS A 323 -12.46 -3.42 7.47
CA CYS A 323 -11.40 -2.65 8.15
C CYS A 323 -11.79 -1.18 8.18
#